data_AF-A0AA39IUU4-F1
#
_entry.id   AF-A0AA39IUU4-F1
#
_cell.length_a   1.000
_cell.length_b   1.000
_cell.length_c   1.000
_cell.angle_alpha   90.00
_cell.angle_beta   90.00
_cell.angle_gamma   90.00
#
_symmetry.space_group_name_H-M   'P 1'
#
loop_
_entity.id
_entity.type
_entity.pdbx_description
1 polymer ?
#
loop_
_entity_poly.entity_id
_entity_poly.type
_entity_poly.pdbx_seq_one_letter_code
_entity_poly.pdbx_strand_id
1 'polypeptide(L)'
;MAGPARRRYTPRYLTLIRNRRRNLWVRVLRVFRWTCNQLVILKILRVIQTCRLMILVLGRRRIPKITMSAFTETGQAESSIEVPLQRSYTGRRPIIPSSLADTPCATLGIQGVLDGLNATLRTSYTLDILSLRSILDDCIDKHYDFGTTYGHLRWIWYTDDWSKIRDKLRRREEKDRKMRQKALVGNWIVKPRLLPRRIWDLYSNRVVPSWTVGDKRDLREVLKPMSHAWVDEEDRAGVWTPINRKEWPVPIPKDANLDLIRIEMLNLGLQYIWLDVLCLRQKGGPNEDLRMEEWKLDVPTIGWVYYDARVVIYLSGLGLPLSLKEGNLDSERCWFRRAWTLQEVGRERIIAGDTSDGPMHAEPMDEDGNYETELLTRFHMQLGSTGVGDIVFGQLLDMRKRVSTNPVDKVAGLAFPLWPQTIPTYHESESLEDAWTALLNAMFPAMRTSLFFLYPGVGLGHKKWRPTWEQVMTEPLPVDHDIIGCVEHDN
;
A
#
# COMPACT_ATOMS: atom_id res chain seq x y z
N MET A 1 -39.34 43.86 -62.80
CA MET A 1 -38.15 43.63 -61.95
C MET A 1 -38.50 44.01 -60.52
N ALA A 2 -38.63 43.03 -59.62
CA ALA A 2 -38.57 43.12 -58.15
C ALA A 2 -39.03 41.78 -57.58
N GLY A 3 -38.26 41.19 -56.65
CA GLY A 3 -38.38 39.79 -56.21
C GLY A 3 -39.42 39.51 -55.11
N PRO A 4 -39.54 38.25 -54.66
CA PRO A 4 -40.49 37.89 -53.60
C PRO A 4 -39.85 37.99 -52.21
N ALA A 5 -40.63 38.57 -51.29
CA ALA A 5 -40.32 38.75 -49.88
C ALA A 5 -40.30 37.42 -49.11
N ARG A 6 -39.26 37.26 -48.26
CA ARG A 6 -39.14 36.18 -47.26
C ARG A 6 -40.12 36.42 -46.10
N ARG A 7 -40.97 35.43 -45.78
CA ARG A 7 -41.59 35.31 -44.45
C ARG A 7 -40.57 34.79 -43.44
N ARG A 8 -40.44 35.49 -42.31
CA ARG A 8 -39.75 35.03 -41.09
C ARG A 8 -40.62 34.01 -40.36
N TYR A 9 -40.03 32.92 -39.88
CA TYR A 9 -40.46 32.23 -38.66
C TYR A 9 -39.25 32.01 -37.74
N THR A 10 -39.50 32.26 -36.46
CA THR A 10 -38.57 32.46 -35.34
C THR A 10 -38.06 31.18 -34.67
N PRO A 11 -36.90 31.25 -33.96
CA PRO A 11 -36.29 30.14 -33.25
C PRO A 11 -36.77 30.06 -31.78
N ARG A 12 -37.53 29.02 -31.41
CA ARG A 12 -37.88 28.76 -29.99
C ARG A 12 -37.72 27.31 -29.51
N TYR A 13 -37.33 26.37 -30.36
CA TYR A 13 -37.26 24.94 -29.97
C TYR A 13 -35.85 24.45 -29.55
N LEU A 14 -34.76 25.11 -29.94
CA LEU A 14 -33.39 24.65 -29.66
C LEU A 14 -32.88 25.04 -28.25
N THR A 15 -33.43 26.09 -27.64
CA THR A 15 -33.01 26.55 -26.29
C THR A 15 -33.64 25.70 -25.16
N LEU A 16 -34.80 25.09 -25.42
CA LEU A 16 -35.53 24.25 -24.45
C LEU A 16 -34.92 22.85 -24.28
N ILE A 17 -34.33 22.27 -25.34
CA ILE A 17 -33.70 20.94 -25.29
C ILE A 17 -32.31 21.00 -24.63
N ARG A 18 -31.55 22.08 -24.86
CA ARG A 18 -30.25 22.32 -24.20
C ARG A 18 -30.40 22.52 -22.68
N ASN A 19 -31.43 23.25 -22.25
CA ASN A 19 -31.72 23.44 -20.82
C ASN A 19 -32.31 22.19 -20.15
N ARG A 20 -33.04 21.32 -20.86
CA ARG A 20 -33.49 20.03 -20.32
C ARG A 20 -32.34 19.02 -20.14
N ARG A 21 -31.39 18.93 -21.09
CA ARG A 21 -30.20 18.06 -20.95
C ARG A 21 -29.26 18.53 -19.83
N ARG A 22 -29.01 19.84 -19.69
CA ARG A 22 -28.18 20.39 -18.60
C ARG A 22 -28.81 20.15 -17.22
N ASN A 23 -30.14 20.29 -17.10
CA ASN A 23 -30.87 19.97 -15.86
C ASN A 23 -30.92 18.46 -15.56
N LEU A 24 -30.95 17.59 -16.57
CA LEU A 24 -30.87 16.15 -16.38
C LEU A 24 -29.47 15.73 -15.89
N TRP A 25 -28.40 16.29 -16.44
CA TRP A 25 -27.03 16.04 -15.99
C TRP A 25 -26.74 16.58 -14.59
N VAL A 26 -27.26 17.76 -14.23
CA VAL A 26 -27.17 18.26 -12.85
C VAL A 26 -28.00 17.39 -11.89
N ARG A 27 -29.15 16.85 -12.33
CA ARG A 27 -29.94 15.88 -11.54
C ARG A 27 -29.23 14.53 -11.43
N VAL A 28 -28.59 14.03 -12.48
CA VAL A 28 -27.80 12.79 -12.46
C VAL A 28 -26.56 12.95 -11.60
N LEU A 29 -25.83 14.07 -11.68
CA LEU A 29 -24.71 14.39 -10.78
C LEU A 29 -25.15 14.56 -9.34
N ARG A 30 -26.31 15.17 -9.08
CA ARG A 30 -26.88 15.26 -7.71
C ARG A 30 -27.34 13.90 -7.21
N VAL A 31 -27.98 13.07 -8.05
CA VAL A 31 -28.37 11.71 -7.69
C VAL A 31 -27.13 10.85 -7.49
N PHE A 32 -26.10 10.94 -8.33
CA PHE A 32 -24.83 10.21 -8.19
C PHE A 32 -24.05 10.66 -6.96
N ARG A 33 -23.99 11.97 -6.68
CA ARG A 33 -23.38 12.53 -5.45
C ARG A 33 -24.19 12.18 -4.21
N TRP A 34 -25.53 12.09 -4.31
CA TRP A 34 -26.42 11.66 -3.24
C TRP A 34 -26.35 10.15 -3.00
N THR A 35 -26.28 9.31 -4.03
CA THR A 35 -26.10 7.86 -3.92
C THR A 35 -24.68 7.51 -3.47
N CYS A 36 -23.65 8.23 -3.92
CA CYS A 36 -22.29 8.08 -3.41
C CYS A 36 -22.19 8.54 -1.95
N ASN A 37 -22.81 9.65 -1.56
CA ASN A 37 -22.87 10.05 -0.15
C ASN A 37 -23.70 9.08 0.68
N GLN A 38 -24.81 8.53 0.17
CA GLN A 38 -25.59 7.48 0.84
C GLN A 38 -24.78 6.19 0.99
N LEU A 39 -24.03 5.75 -0.03
CA LEU A 39 -23.14 4.60 0.03
C LEU A 39 -21.96 4.84 0.98
N VAL A 40 -21.38 6.05 1.01
CA VAL A 40 -20.33 6.43 1.96
C VAL A 40 -20.90 6.49 3.37
N ILE A 41 -22.11 7.02 3.58
CA ILE A 41 -22.80 7.05 4.88
C ILE A 41 -23.20 5.64 5.31
N LEU A 42 -23.69 4.77 4.42
CA LEU A 42 -23.97 3.36 4.72
C LEU A 42 -22.69 2.54 4.99
N LYS A 43 -21.57 2.90 4.35
CA LYS A 43 -20.24 2.32 4.62
C LYS A 43 -19.70 2.79 5.96
N ILE A 44 -19.77 4.09 6.26
CA ILE A 44 -19.43 4.66 7.56
C ILE A 44 -20.35 4.08 8.64
N LEU A 45 -21.65 3.92 8.38
CA LEU A 45 -22.59 3.32 9.31
C LEU A 45 -22.29 1.83 9.53
N ARG A 46 -21.90 1.05 8.51
CA ARG A 46 -21.46 -0.35 8.67
C ARG A 46 -20.13 -0.49 9.37
N VAL A 47 -19.16 0.39 9.11
CA VAL A 47 -17.90 0.48 9.87
C VAL A 47 -18.20 0.87 11.31
N ILE A 48 -19.04 1.88 11.53
CA ILE A 48 -19.54 2.24 12.87
C ILE A 48 -20.30 1.08 13.48
N GLN A 49 -21.03 0.24 12.73
CA GLN A 49 -21.77 -0.92 13.26
C GLN A 49 -20.84 -2.08 13.60
N THR A 50 -19.76 -2.27 12.85
CA THR A 50 -18.77 -3.34 13.04
C THR A 50 -17.75 -2.95 14.11
N CYS A 51 -17.29 -1.69 14.11
CA CYS A 51 -16.61 -1.06 15.22
C CYS A 51 -17.52 -0.97 16.43
N ARG A 52 -18.84 -0.71 16.29
CA ARG A 52 -19.80 -0.81 17.40
C ARG A 52 -19.96 -2.24 17.85
N LEU A 53 -19.92 -3.26 17.00
CA LEU A 53 -19.98 -4.65 17.44
C LEU A 53 -18.69 -5.03 18.18
N MET A 54 -17.55 -4.56 17.71
CA MET A 54 -16.26 -4.68 18.39
C MET A 54 -16.24 -3.89 19.70
N ILE A 55 -16.80 -2.67 19.74
CA ILE A 55 -16.94 -1.79 20.91
C ILE A 55 -18.08 -2.23 21.84
N LEU A 56 -19.12 -2.94 21.38
CA LEU A 56 -20.23 -3.48 22.18
C LEU A 56 -19.85 -4.82 22.79
N VAL A 57 -19.08 -5.65 22.08
CA VAL A 57 -18.45 -6.87 22.64
C VAL A 57 -17.30 -6.49 23.58
N LEU A 58 -16.53 -5.43 23.28
CA LEU A 58 -15.59 -4.79 24.23
C LEU A 58 -16.30 -3.83 25.22
N GLY A 59 -17.61 -3.68 25.12
CA GLY A 59 -18.41 -2.60 25.74
C GLY A 59 -18.64 -2.73 27.23
N ARG A 60 -18.08 -3.75 27.87
CA ARG A 60 -18.11 -3.91 29.33
C ARG A 60 -16.77 -4.28 29.96
N ARG A 61 -15.67 -4.38 29.21
CA ARG A 61 -14.34 -4.70 29.76
C ARG A 61 -13.27 -3.73 29.21
N ARG A 62 -12.81 -2.79 30.05
CA ARG A 62 -11.72 -1.87 29.70
C ARG A 62 -10.42 -2.66 29.51
N ILE A 63 -9.91 -2.72 28.27
CA ILE A 63 -8.55 -3.23 27.96
C ILE A 63 -7.53 -2.44 28.81
N PRO A 64 -6.50 -3.11 29.39
CA PRO A 64 -5.52 -2.41 30.20
C PRO A 64 -4.79 -1.38 29.36
N LYS A 65 -4.35 -0.31 30.02
CA LYS A 65 -3.42 0.63 29.41
C LYS A 65 -2.07 -0.06 29.35
N ILE A 66 -1.51 -0.20 28.15
CA ILE A 66 -0.16 -0.71 27.92
C ILE A 66 0.73 0.44 27.49
N THR A 67 1.98 0.41 27.93
CA THR A 67 3.05 1.30 27.49
C THR A 67 4.16 0.45 26.91
N MET A 68 4.57 0.77 25.69
CA MET A 68 5.80 0.29 25.07
C MET A 68 6.73 1.48 24.95
N SER A 69 8.01 1.31 25.26
CA SER A 69 9.00 2.37 25.09
C SER A 69 10.23 1.86 24.37
N ALA A 70 10.97 2.79 23.76
CA ALA A 70 12.26 2.51 23.15
C ALA A 70 13.18 1.76 24.12
N PHE A 71 13.21 2.16 25.40
CA PHE A 71 14.02 1.48 26.40
C PHE A 71 13.62 0.02 26.61
N THR A 72 12.32 -0.26 26.75
CA THR A 72 11.85 -1.64 26.98
C THR A 72 11.98 -2.54 25.76
N GLU A 73 11.94 -1.98 24.56
CA GLU A 73 11.94 -2.74 23.30
C GLU A 73 13.35 -2.88 22.72
N THR A 74 14.22 -1.87 22.88
CA THR A 74 15.56 -1.83 22.25
C THR A 74 16.70 -1.57 23.23
N GLY A 75 16.41 -1.22 24.48
CA GLY A 75 17.42 -0.80 25.48
C GLY A 75 17.90 0.64 25.33
N GLN A 76 17.43 1.38 24.31
CA GLN A 76 17.83 2.76 24.07
C GLN A 76 17.00 3.74 24.90
N ALA A 77 17.63 4.75 25.49
CA ALA A 77 16.92 5.77 26.25
C ALA A 77 15.98 6.58 25.34
N GLU A 78 14.76 6.90 25.80
CA GLU A 78 13.80 7.65 24.98
C GLU A 78 14.32 9.04 24.58
N SER A 79 15.19 9.64 25.41
CA SER A 79 15.81 10.94 25.13
C SER A 79 16.83 10.90 24.01
N SER A 80 17.41 9.73 23.68
CA SER A 80 18.34 9.60 22.55
C SER A 80 17.63 9.35 21.21
N ILE A 81 16.32 9.12 21.22
CA ILE A 81 15.54 8.93 19.99
C ILE A 81 15.09 10.30 19.48
N GLU A 82 15.58 10.69 18.31
CA GLU A 82 15.26 11.98 17.69
C GLU A 82 13.78 12.09 17.33
N VAL A 83 13.21 11.05 16.72
CA VAL A 83 11.80 11.00 16.28
C VAL A 83 10.87 10.83 17.50
N PRO A 84 10.07 11.85 17.89
CA PRO A 84 9.28 11.78 19.12
C PRO A 84 8.28 10.61 19.14
N LEU A 85 7.68 10.29 17.98
CA LEU A 85 6.72 9.20 17.85
C LEU A 85 7.34 7.80 17.97
N GLN A 86 8.67 7.66 17.90
CA GLN A 86 9.37 6.39 18.12
C GLN A 86 9.73 6.15 19.60
N ARG A 87 9.62 7.18 20.46
CA ARG A 87 10.07 7.11 21.86
C ARG A 87 9.26 6.16 22.72
N SER A 88 7.94 6.32 22.68
CA SER A 88 7.03 5.47 23.43
C SER A 88 5.63 5.52 22.85
N TYR A 89 4.90 4.43 23.02
CA TYR A 89 3.49 4.33 22.73
C TYR A 89 2.76 4.00 24.02
N THR A 90 1.62 4.65 24.25
CA THR A 90 0.77 4.37 25.40
C THR A 90 -0.69 4.36 24.98
N GLY A 91 -1.37 3.24 25.17
CA GLY A 91 -2.77 3.11 24.74
C GLY A 91 -3.51 1.92 25.33
N ARG A 92 -4.76 1.74 24.92
CA ARG A 92 -5.65 0.64 25.36
C ARG A 92 -5.96 -0.35 24.24
N ARG A 93 -5.10 -0.43 23.23
CA ARG A 93 -5.17 -1.47 22.20
C ARG A 93 -4.51 -2.73 22.75
N PRO A 94 -4.99 -3.94 22.38
CA PRO A 94 -4.44 -5.20 22.88
C PRO A 94 -3.12 -5.51 22.15
N ILE A 95 -2.10 -4.72 22.43
CA ILE A 95 -0.75 -4.88 21.87
C ILE A 95 0.06 -5.71 22.87
N ILE A 96 0.99 -6.52 22.36
CA ILE A 96 1.94 -7.27 23.18
C ILE A 96 3.36 -6.72 23.00
N PRO A 97 4.19 -6.66 24.05
CA PRO A 97 5.59 -6.26 23.94
C PRO A 97 6.37 -7.31 23.14
N SER A 98 7.51 -6.93 22.54
CA SER A 98 8.29 -7.87 21.71
C SER A 98 8.84 -9.04 22.49
N SER A 99 9.24 -8.82 23.75
CA SER A 99 9.68 -9.89 24.66
C SER A 99 8.64 -11.00 24.84
N LEU A 100 7.35 -10.64 24.98
CA LEU A 100 6.27 -11.62 25.02
C LEU A 100 6.03 -12.25 23.64
N ALA A 101 6.02 -11.44 22.57
CA ALA A 101 5.82 -11.95 21.22
C ALA A 101 6.87 -13.00 20.82
N ASP A 102 8.11 -12.79 21.22
CA ASP A 102 9.28 -13.65 20.93
C ASP A 102 9.36 -14.90 21.79
N THR A 103 8.52 -15.02 22.83
CA THR A 103 8.52 -16.20 23.69
C THR A 103 7.96 -17.41 22.95
N PRO A 104 8.72 -18.52 22.79
CA PRO A 104 8.22 -19.75 22.17
C PRO A 104 7.01 -20.31 22.93
N CYS A 105 5.96 -20.73 22.21
CA CYS A 105 4.78 -21.32 22.84
C CYS A 105 5.12 -22.59 23.64
N ALA A 106 6.13 -23.35 23.21
CA ALA A 106 6.61 -24.53 23.92
C ALA A 106 7.14 -24.20 25.33
N THR A 107 7.76 -23.02 25.51
CA THR A 107 8.27 -22.56 26.81
C THR A 107 7.14 -22.20 27.78
N LEU A 108 6.05 -21.63 27.26
CA LEU A 108 4.87 -21.25 28.04
C LEU A 108 3.98 -22.47 28.39
N GLY A 109 4.03 -23.51 27.56
CA GLY A 109 3.06 -24.59 27.56
C GLY A 109 1.66 -24.11 27.16
N ILE A 110 0.74 -25.05 26.95
CA ILE A 110 -0.62 -24.79 26.48
C ILE A 110 -1.36 -23.82 27.42
N GLN A 111 -1.21 -24.04 28.73
CA GLN A 111 -1.84 -23.20 29.75
C GLN A 111 -1.27 -21.79 29.74
N GLY A 112 0.05 -21.62 29.68
CA GLY A 112 0.67 -20.28 29.63
C GLY A 112 0.31 -19.50 28.37
N VAL A 113 0.19 -20.17 27.22
CA VAL A 113 -0.32 -19.55 25.99
C VAL A 113 -1.77 -19.09 26.16
N LEU A 114 -2.64 -19.95 26.70
CA LEU A 114 -4.04 -19.57 26.95
C LEU A 114 -4.15 -18.39 27.93
N ASP A 115 -3.39 -18.41 29.01
CA ASP A 115 -3.38 -17.36 30.03
C ASP A 115 -2.91 -16.03 29.44
N GLY A 116 -1.85 -16.04 28.62
CA GLY A 116 -1.41 -14.87 27.89
C GLY A 116 -2.49 -14.31 26.97
N LEU A 117 -3.14 -15.16 26.17
CA LEU A 117 -4.22 -14.73 25.27
C LEU A 117 -5.41 -14.17 26.03
N ASN A 118 -5.83 -14.83 27.10
CA ASN A 118 -6.90 -14.36 27.99
C ASN A 118 -6.56 -13.03 28.65
N ALA A 119 -5.32 -12.85 29.11
CA ALA A 119 -4.86 -11.61 29.73
C ALA A 119 -4.87 -10.44 28.73
N THR A 120 -4.34 -10.65 27.52
CA THR A 120 -4.27 -9.64 26.46
C THR A 120 -5.66 -9.27 25.92
N LEU A 121 -6.52 -10.26 25.68
CA LEU A 121 -7.83 -10.08 25.04
C LEU A 121 -9.00 -9.95 26.03
N ARG A 122 -8.70 -9.97 27.34
CA ARG A 122 -9.68 -9.84 28.44
C ARG A 122 -10.80 -10.89 28.39
N THR A 123 -10.43 -12.12 28.04
CA THR A 123 -11.31 -13.30 28.06
C THR A 123 -10.96 -14.21 29.24
N SER A 124 -11.74 -15.28 29.41
CA SER A 124 -11.58 -16.26 30.48
C SER A 124 -11.91 -17.66 29.96
N TYR A 125 -11.44 -17.97 28.74
CA TYR A 125 -11.61 -19.30 28.18
C TYR A 125 -10.77 -20.31 28.97
N THR A 126 -11.22 -21.55 29.01
CA THR A 126 -10.53 -22.66 29.69
C THR A 126 -10.15 -23.75 28.70
N LEU A 127 -9.24 -24.63 29.10
CA LEU A 127 -8.83 -25.79 28.29
C LEU A 127 -9.89 -26.90 28.22
N ASP A 128 -11.02 -26.75 28.92
CA ASP A 128 -12.20 -27.63 28.78
C ASP A 128 -12.80 -27.55 27.38
N ILE A 129 -12.56 -26.44 26.68
CA ILE A 129 -12.88 -26.28 25.26
C ILE A 129 -11.86 -27.10 24.44
N LEU A 130 -12.17 -28.38 24.22
CA LEU A 130 -11.25 -29.33 23.57
C LEU A 130 -10.74 -28.85 22.20
N SER A 131 -11.58 -28.17 21.41
CA SER A 131 -11.17 -27.61 20.12
C SER A 131 -10.14 -26.48 20.27
N LEU A 132 -10.27 -25.63 21.31
CA LEU A 132 -9.29 -24.59 21.61
C LEU A 132 -7.97 -25.21 22.07
N ARG A 133 -8.02 -26.19 22.98
CA ARG A 133 -6.84 -26.93 23.41
C ARG A 133 -6.07 -27.51 22.22
N SER A 134 -6.75 -28.21 21.32
CA SER A 134 -6.12 -28.78 20.12
C SER A 134 -5.55 -27.73 19.16
N ILE A 135 -6.13 -26.52 19.10
CA ILE A 135 -5.58 -25.42 18.31
C ILE A 135 -4.27 -24.90 18.94
N LEU A 136 -4.23 -24.75 20.26
CA LEU A 136 -3.03 -24.31 20.97
C LEU A 136 -1.92 -25.37 20.93
N ASP A 137 -2.27 -26.67 21.00
CA ASP A 137 -1.34 -27.78 20.78
C ASP A 137 -0.69 -27.68 19.39
N ASP A 138 -1.49 -27.48 18.34
CA ASP A 138 -1.00 -27.34 16.96
C ASP A 138 -0.04 -26.14 16.80
N CYS A 139 -0.25 -25.05 17.56
CA CYS A 139 0.69 -23.93 17.57
C CYS A 139 2.05 -24.30 18.19
N ILE A 140 2.05 -25.11 19.26
CA ILE A 140 3.28 -25.60 19.89
C ILE A 140 4.00 -26.59 18.98
N ASP A 141 3.28 -27.52 18.36
CA ASP A 141 3.82 -28.52 17.44
C ASP A 141 4.45 -27.87 16.20
N LYS A 142 3.90 -26.73 15.75
CA LYS A 142 4.46 -25.91 14.66
C LYS A 142 5.60 -24.99 15.10
N HIS A 143 6.05 -25.10 16.36
CA HIS A 143 7.09 -24.28 16.95
C HIS A 143 6.82 -22.77 16.83
N TYR A 144 5.56 -22.37 16.96
CA TYR A 144 5.21 -20.96 16.96
C TYR A 144 5.66 -20.28 18.26
N ASP A 145 5.99 -19.00 18.13
CA ASP A 145 6.08 -18.09 19.26
C ASP A 145 4.69 -17.51 19.61
N PHE A 146 4.60 -16.89 20.79
CA PHE A 146 3.35 -16.33 21.27
C PHE A 146 2.81 -15.26 20.33
N GLY A 147 3.68 -14.41 19.74
CA GLY A 147 3.28 -13.38 18.79
C GLY A 147 2.62 -13.97 17.54
N THR A 148 3.14 -15.08 17.03
CA THR A 148 2.59 -15.77 15.86
C THR A 148 1.22 -16.34 16.22
N THR A 149 1.12 -17.05 17.33
CA THR A 149 -0.16 -17.61 17.81
C THR A 149 -1.20 -16.51 18.02
N TYR A 150 -0.79 -15.40 18.66
CA TYR A 150 -1.64 -14.24 18.88
C TYR A 150 -2.12 -13.61 17.57
N GLY A 151 -1.22 -13.38 16.61
CA GLY A 151 -1.57 -12.79 15.31
C GLY A 151 -2.54 -13.65 14.50
N HIS A 152 -2.40 -14.98 14.56
CA HIS A 152 -3.30 -15.93 13.88
C HIS A 152 -4.69 -16.02 14.54
N LEU A 153 -4.74 -16.02 15.87
CA LEU A 153 -5.97 -16.29 16.61
C LEU A 153 -6.76 -15.03 17.00
N ARG A 154 -6.11 -13.85 17.12
CA ARG A 154 -6.77 -12.63 17.61
C ARG A 154 -8.06 -12.30 16.86
N TRP A 155 -8.06 -12.44 15.54
CA TRP A 155 -9.21 -12.06 14.72
C TRP A 155 -10.43 -12.99 14.90
N ILE A 156 -10.20 -14.24 15.31
CA ILE A 156 -11.25 -15.26 15.50
C ILE A 156 -11.48 -15.61 16.97
N TRP A 157 -10.84 -14.89 17.89
CA TRP A 157 -10.81 -15.22 19.32
C TRP A 157 -12.18 -15.14 20.00
N TYR A 158 -13.03 -14.20 19.59
CA TYR A 158 -14.39 -14.02 20.12
C TYR A 158 -15.43 -14.87 19.38
N THR A 159 -15.05 -16.06 18.94
CA THR A 159 -15.99 -17.00 18.29
C THR A 159 -16.91 -17.64 19.32
N ASP A 160 -18.17 -17.83 18.97
CA ASP A 160 -19.11 -18.62 19.78
C ASP A 160 -18.92 -20.13 19.57
N ASP A 161 -18.18 -20.52 18.53
CA ASP A 161 -17.98 -21.93 18.15
C ASP A 161 -16.52 -22.20 17.79
N TRP A 162 -15.79 -22.76 18.76
CA TRP A 162 -14.39 -23.16 18.61
C TRP A 162 -14.20 -24.37 17.69
N SER A 163 -15.22 -25.23 17.53
CA SER A 163 -15.11 -26.44 16.71
C SER A 163 -14.95 -26.13 15.22
N LYS A 164 -15.47 -24.99 14.76
CA LYS A 164 -15.42 -24.56 13.34
C LYS A 164 -14.15 -23.78 12.98
N ILE A 165 -13.32 -23.40 13.94
CA ILE A 165 -12.20 -22.48 13.70
C ILE A 165 -11.15 -23.08 12.77
N ARG A 166 -10.73 -24.33 13.02
CA ARG A 166 -9.73 -25.02 12.20
C ARG A 166 -10.18 -25.12 10.74
N ASP A 167 -11.44 -25.52 10.53
CA ASP A 167 -12.04 -25.59 9.20
C ASP A 167 -12.11 -24.24 8.50
N LYS A 168 -12.46 -23.19 9.24
CA LYS A 168 -12.52 -21.82 8.73
C LYS A 168 -11.14 -21.33 8.28
N LEU A 169 -10.10 -21.56 9.08
CA LEU A 169 -8.71 -21.19 8.72
C LEU A 169 -8.24 -21.96 7.48
N ARG A 170 -8.41 -23.29 7.46
CA ARG A 170 -8.07 -24.14 6.31
C ARG A 170 -8.76 -23.68 5.02
N ARG A 171 -10.06 -23.36 5.09
CA ARG A 171 -10.81 -22.86 3.92
C ARG A 171 -10.31 -21.50 3.43
N ARG A 172 -9.87 -20.61 4.33
CA ARG A 172 -9.31 -19.29 3.98
C ARG A 172 -7.97 -19.42 3.28
N GLU A 173 -7.08 -20.22 3.85
CA GLU A 173 -5.78 -20.54 3.27
C GLU A 173 -5.94 -21.16 1.87
N GLU A 174 -6.81 -22.17 1.74
CA GLU A 174 -7.10 -22.81 0.45
C GLU A 174 -7.62 -21.82 -0.59
N LYS A 175 -8.52 -20.93 -0.17
CA LYS A 175 -9.09 -19.91 -1.05
C LYS A 175 -8.03 -18.90 -1.51
N ASP A 176 -7.11 -18.50 -0.63
CA ASP A 176 -6.01 -17.60 -1.00
C ASP A 176 -5.04 -18.28 -1.97
N ARG A 177 -4.65 -19.53 -1.68
CA ARG A 177 -3.81 -20.34 -2.57
C ARG A 177 -4.41 -20.48 -3.97
N LYS A 178 -5.69 -20.89 -4.05
CA LYS A 178 -6.41 -21.00 -5.33
C LYS A 178 -6.55 -19.67 -6.05
N MET A 179 -6.71 -18.56 -5.32
CA MET A 179 -6.79 -17.23 -5.91
C MET A 179 -5.47 -16.84 -6.57
N ARG A 180 -4.34 -17.03 -5.89
CA ARG A 180 -3.00 -16.72 -6.40
C ARG A 180 -2.64 -17.61 -7.59
N GLN A 181 -2.92 -18.92 -7.51
CA GLN A 181 -2.71 -19.84 -8.64
C GLN A 181 -3.51 -19.43 -9.87
N LYS A 182 -4.77 -19.01 -9.70
CA LYS A 182 -5.63 -18.54 -10.81
C LYS A 182 -5.27 -17.14 -11.32
N ALA A 183 -4.42 -16.40 -10.62
CA ALA A 183 -4.02 -15.07 -11.02
C ALA A 183 -2.91 -15.09 -12.06
N LEU A 184 -2.11 -16.17 -12.12
CA LEU A 184 -1.00 -16.34 -13.05
C LEU A 184 -1.38 -17.35 -14.13
N VAL A 185 -1.34 -16.95 -15.40
CA VAL A 185 -1.63 -17.78 -16.58
C VAL A 185 -0.53 -17.56 -17.60
N GLY A 186 0.34 -18.55 -17.79
CA GLY A 186 1.56 -18.38 -18.60
C GLY A 186 2.40 -17.22 -18.05
N ASN A 187 2.76 -16.28 -18.92
CA ASN A 187 3.54 -15.08 -18.58
C ASN A 187 2.66 -13.86 -18.24
N TRP A 188 1.41 -14.08 -17.83
CA TRP A 188 0.45 -13.01 -17.57
C TRP A 188 -0.22 -13.15 -16.20
N ILE A 189 -0.32 -12.01 -15.51
CA ILE A 189 -1.10 -11.85 -14.30
C ILE A 189 -2.48 -11.33 -14.71
N VAL A 190 -3.44 -12.24 -14.84
CA VAL A 190 -4.82 -11.95 -15.29
C VAL A 190 -5.70 -11.38 -14.18
N LYS A 191 -5.24 -11.43 -12.92
CA LYS A 191 -5.92 -10.83 -11.76
C LYS A 191 -4.94 -10.02 -10.94
N PRO A 192 -4.61 -8.78 -11.34
CA PRO A 192 -3.58 -7.97 -10.68
C PRO A 192 -4.03 -7.40 -9.31
N ARG A 193 -5.33 -7.43 -9.02
CA ARG A 193 -5.93 -6.84 -7.81
C ARG A 193 -5.93 -7.81 -6.64
N LEU A 194 -4.75 -8.25 -6.21
CA LEU A 194 -4.58 -9.18 -5.10
C LEU A 194 -4.15 -8.43 -3.84
N LEU A 195 -4.69 -8.87 -2.70
CA LEU A 195 -4.12 -8.45 -1.42
C LEU A 195 -2.72 -9.06 -1.26
N PRO A 196 -1.81 -8.37 -0.54
CA PRO A 196 -0.47 -8.88 -0.33
C PRO A 196 -0.51 -10.25 0.35
N ARG A 197 0.50 -11.10 0.09
CA ARG A 197 0.57 -12.45 0.67
C ARG A 197 0.68 -12.43 2.19
N ARG A 198 1.46 -11.48 2.68
CA ARG A 198 1.77 -11.29 4.09
C ARG A 198 1.65 -9.81 4.44
N ILE A 199 1.35 -9.55 5.70
CA ILE A 199 1.25 -8.21 6.28
C ILE A 199 1.90 -8.24 7.66
N TRP A 200 2.45 -7.11 8.10
CA TRP A 200 2.97 -6.98 9.45
C TRP A 200 1.86 -6.52 10.39
N ASP A 201 1.51 -7.38 11.33
CA ASP A 201 0.59 -7.10 12.43
C ASP A 201 1.35 -6.45 13.58
N LEU A 202 1.15 -5.13 13.73
CA LEU A 202 1.83 -4.32 14.73
C LEU A 202 1.44 -4.69 16.16
N TYR A 203 0.29 -5.32 16.37
CA TYR A 203 -0.15 -5.68 17.71
C TYR A 203 0.51 -6.96 18.18
N SER A 204 0.80 -7.88 17.26
CA SER A 204 1.48 -9.15 17.57
C SER A 204 2.98 -9.12 17.31
N ASN A 205 3.48 -8.05 16.70
CA ASN A 205 4.83 -7.92 16.16
C ASN A 205 5.23 -9.05 15.21
N ARG A 206 4.31 -9.51 14.36
CA ARG A 206 4.59 -10.60 13.42
C ARG A 206 4.07 -10.32 12.04
N VAL A 207 4.83 -10.78 11.06
CA VAL A 207 4.38 -10.94 9.69
C VAL A 207 3.46 -12.16 9.64
N VAL A 208 2.19 -11.92 9.30
CA VAL A 208 1.16 -12.96 9.21
C VAL A 208 0.62 -13.06 7.78
N PRO A 209 0.18 -14.24 7.33
CA PRO A 209 -0.50 -14.36 6.05
C PRO A 209 -1.77 -13.50 6.03
N SER A 210 -2.03 -12.76 4.94
CA SER A 210 -3.18 -11.85 4.91
C SER A 210 -4.53 -12.55 5.05
N TRP A 211 -4.63 -13.84 4.73
CA TRP A 211 -5.85 -14.63 4.88
C TRP A 211 -6.22 -14.94 6.33
N THR A 212 -5.32 -14.75 7.30
CA THR A 212 -5.63 -14.88 8.74
C THR A 212 -6.45 -13.69 9.23
N VAL A 213 -6.33 -12.54 8.56
CA VAL A 213 -7.01 -11.30 8.92
C VAL A 213 -8.30 -11.14 8.11
N GLY A 214 -9.42 -11.24 8.81
CA GLY A 214 -10.78 -10.85 8.42
C GLY A 214 -11.31 -11.00 7.00
N ASP A 215 -12.35 -10.23 6.68
CA ASP A 215 -12.82 -10.07 5.28
C ASP A 215 -11.77 -9.23 4.53
N LYS A 216 -11.55 -9.56 3.26
CA LYS A 216 -10.66 -8.84 2.35
C LYS A 216 -11.04 -7.36 2.24
N ARG A 217 -12.33 -7.03 2.35
CA ARG A 217 -12.81 -5.63 2.37
C ARG A 217 -12.35 -4.90 3.63
N ASP A 218 -12.49 -5.53 4.78
CA ASP A 218 -12.04 -4.97 6.05
C ASP A 218 -10.52 -4.75 6.04
N LEU A 219 -9.75 -5.71 5.51
CA LEU A 219 -8.29 -5.57 5.43
C LEU A 219 -7.85 -4.39 4.55
N ARG A 220 -8.52 -4.13 3.41
CA ARG A 220 -8.16 -2.99 2.55
C ARG A 220 -8.34 -1.64 3.26
N GLU A 221 -9.33 -1.55 4.15
CA GLU A 221 -9.60 -0.32 4.90
C GLU A 221 -8.56 -0.10 6.01
N VAL A 222 -8.14 -1.16 6.70
CA VAL A 222 -7.24 -1.06 7.85
C VAL A 222 -5.75 -1.20 7.52
N LEU A 223 -5.41 -1.84 6.40
CA LEU A 223 -4.02 -1.97 5.93
C LEU A 223 -3.50 -0.63 5.44
N LYS A 224 -2.28 -0.29 5.84
CA LYS A 224 -1.54 0.85 5.30
C LYS A 224 -0.22 0.36 4.72
N PRO A 225 0.13 0.70 3.48
CA PRO A 225 1.46 0.42 2.99
C PRO A 225 2.46 1.46 3.51
N MET A 226 3.70 1.03 3.65
CA MET A 226 4.85 1.88 3.94
C MET A 226 5.72 1.93 2.69
N SER A 227 6.21 3.11 2.34
CA SER A 227 7.24 3.31 1.33
C SER A 227 8.45 3.99 1.98
N HIS A 228 9.63 3.82 1.40
CA HIS A 228 10.84 4.42 1.96
C HIS A 228 11.91 4.67 0.90
N ALA A 229 12.76 5.65 1.15
CA ALA A 229 14.03 5.79 0.46
C ALA A 229 14.97 4.62 0.84
N TRP A 230 15.91 4.30 -0.05
CA TRP A 230 17.04 3.46 0.34
C TRP A 230 18.14 4.34 0.92
N VAL A 231 18.93 3.78 1.82
CA VAL A 231 20.28 4.29 2.10
C VAL A 231 21.29 3.54 1.24
N ASP A 232 22.56 3.91 1.25
CA ASP A 232 23.57 3.16 0.50
C ASP A 232 23.75 1.75 1.03
N GLU A 233 24.19 0.83 0.17
CA GLU A 233 24.27 -0.59 0.51
C GLU A 233 25.21 -0.84 1.70
N GLU A 234 26.27 -0.05 1.79
CA GLU A 234 27.21 -0.06 2.92
C GLU A 234 26.57 0.38 4.24
N ASP A 235 25.50 1.17 4.20
CA ASP A 235 24.76 1.66 5.38
C ASP A 235 23.53 0.79 5.71
N ARG A 236 23.35 -0.32 4.98
CA ARG A 236 22.29 -1.30 5.28
C ARG A 236 22.81 -2.47 6.10
N ALA A 237 21.93 -3.02 6.90
CA ALA A 237 22.11 -4.29 7.60
C ALA A 237 21.02 -5.28 7.17
N GLY A 238 21.41 -6.53 6.90
CA GLY A 238 20.49 -7.65 6.70
C GLY A 238 20.09 -8.25 8.05
N VAL A 239 19.01 -7.75 8.65
CA VAL A 239 18.61 -8.12 10.02
C VAL A 239 17.77 -9.39 10.03
N TRP A 240 18.22 -10.41 10.75
CA TRP A 240 17.43 -11.62 11.03
C TRP A 240 16.53 -11.39 12.24
N THR A 241 15.22 -11.38 12.03
CA THR A 241 14.25 -11.00 13.07
C THR A 241 13.18 -12.08 13.29
N PRO A 242 12.72 -12.32 14.54
CA PRO A 242 11.54 -13.12 14.81
C PRO A 242 10.26 -12.58 14.12
N ILE A 243 10.23 -11.29 13.77
CA ILE A 243 9.07 -10.64 13.15
C ILE A 243 8.63 -11.36 11.88
N ASN A 244 9.57 -11.79 11.02
CA ASN A 244 9.32 -12.62 9.84
C ASN A 244 9.73 -14.08 10.05
N ARG A 245 9.75 -14.55 11.30
CA ARG A 245 10.20 -15.90 11.71
C ARG A 245 11.62 -16.25 11.28
N LYS A 246 12.49 -15.25 11.07
CA LYS A 246 13.85 -15.43 10.55
C LYS A 246 13.85 -16.21 9.23
N GLU A 247 12.84 -16.03 8.39
CA GLU A 247 12.75 -16.71 7.10
C GLU A 247 13.59 -16.03 6.01
N TRP A 248 13.96 -14.76 6.19
CA TRP A 248 14.89 -14.01 5.33
C TRP A 248 15.48 -12.83 6.11
N PRO A 249 16.69 -12.34 5.74
CA PRO A 249 17.22 -11.12 6.32
C PRO A 249 16.45 -9.90 5.80
N VAL A 250 16.13 -8.96 6.68
CA VAL A 250 15.40 -7.72 6.34
C VAL A 250 16.42 -6.60 6.12
N PRO A 251 16.56 -6.06 4.89
CA PRO A 251 17.48 -4.96 4.62
C PRO A 251 16.93 -3.64 5.16
N ILE A 252 17.52 -3.14 6.24
CA ILE A 252 17.18 -1.83 6.85
C ILE A 252 18.45 -1.01 7.08
N PRO A 253 18.37 0.33 7.24
CA PRO A 253 19.52 1.12 7.66
C PRO A 253 20.13 0.61 8.97
N LYS A 254 21.46 0.67 9.12
CA LYS A 254 22.17 0.21 10.33
C LYS A 254 21.69 0.88 11.61
N ASP A 255 21.32 2.15 11.52
CA ASP A 255 20.84 2.95 12.66
C ASP A 255 19.33 2.84 12.87
N ALA A 256 18.62 2.06 12.06
CA ALA A 256 17.18 1.84 12.19
C ALA A 256 16.87 0.60 13.03
N ASN A 257 15.70 0.59 13.66
CA ASN A 257 15.20 -0.54 14.42
C ASN A 257 13.70 -0.76 14.15
N LEU A 258 13.33 -2.01 13.84
CA LEU A 258 11.94 -2.37 13.51
C LEU A 258 10.97 -2.13 14.67
N ASP A 259 11.40 -2.26 15.93
CA ASP A 259 10.55 -2.01 17.08
C ASP A 259 10.31 -0.50 17.31
N LEU A 260 11.29 0.36 16.99
CA LEU A 260 11.08 1.81 16.97
C LEU A 260 10.10 2.22 15.87
N ILE A 261 10.26 1.68 14.66
CA ILE A 261 9.30 1.87 13.56
C ILE A 261 7.91 1.43 14.00
N ARG A 262 7.81 0.27 14.65
CA ARG A 262 6.53 -0.24 15.18
C ARG A 262 5.90 0.72 16.19
N ILE A 263 6.66 1.27 17.13
CA ILE A 263 6.16 2.26 18.10
C ILE A 263 5.57 3.48 17.37
N GLU A 264 6.28 4.00 16.36
CA GLU A 264 5.80 5.12 15.54
C GLU A 264 4.48 4.77 14.83
N MET A 265 4.42 3.61 14.19
CA MET A 265 3.20 3.17 13.49
C MET A 265 2.01 2.98 14.45
N LEU A 266 2.26 2.51 15.67
CA LEU A 266 1.24 2.40 16.71
C LEU A 266 0.74 3.78 17.18
N ASN A 267 1.64 4.77 17.31
CA ASN A 267 1.28 6.15 17.62
C ASN A 267 0.47 6.82 16.50
N LEU A 268 0.73 6.47 15.24
CA LEU A 268 -0.12 6.84 14.10
C LEU A 268 -1.48 6.12 14.09
N GLY A 269 -1.74 5.25 15.07
CA GLY A 269 -3.00 4.54 15.25
C GLY A 269 -3.17 3.32 14.34
N LEU A 270 -2.09 2.83 13.74
CA LEU A 270 -2.11 1.73 12.79
C LEU A 270 -2.16 0.37 13.49
N GLN A 271 -2.62 -0.64 12.77
CA GLN A 271 -2.69 -2.03 13.26
C GLN A 271 -2.00 -2.98 12.29
N TYR A 272 -2.26 -2.84 11.00
CA TYR A 272 -1.68 -3.66 9.96
C TYR A 272 -0.94 -2.77 8.98
N ILE A 273 0.30 -3.15 8.70
CA ILE A 273 1.13 -2.46 7.74
C ILE A 273 1.67 -3.44 6.68
N TRP A 274 1.83 -2.95 5.46
CA TRP A 274 2.58 -3.64 4.43
C TRP A 274 3.90 -2.91 4.21
N LEU A 275 5.00 -3.61 4.49
CA LEU A 275 6.36 -3.13 4.27
C LEU A 275 7.05 -4.16 3.39
N ASP A 276 7.45 -3.77 2.19
CA ASP A 276 8.00 -4.66 1.15
C ASP A 276 9.18 -5.50 1.65
N VAL A 277 10.18 -4.89 2.30
CA VAL A 277 11.37 -5.57 2.84
C VAL A 277 11.05 -6.63 3.89
N LEU A 278 9.89 -6.50 4.53
CA LEU A 278 9.45 -7.36 5.62
C LEU A 278 8.36 -8.36 5.20
N CYS A 279 7.49 -7.99 4.27
CA CYS A 279 6.33 -8.78 3.83
C CYS A 279 6.60 -9.60 2.57
N LEU A 280 7.57 -9.20 1.74
CA LEU A 280 8.10 -9.99 0.63
C LEU A 280 9.35 -10.74 1.08
N ARG A 281 9.50 -11.99 0.61
CA ARG A 281 10.70 -12.77 0.86
C ARG A 281 11.89 -12.08 0.18
N GLN A 282 12.93 -11.79 0.94
CA GLN A 282 14.14 -11.12 0.46
C GLN A 282 15.23 -12.13 0.11
N LYS A 283 16.22 -11.68 -0.67
CA LYS A 283 17.39 -12.49 -1.05
C LYS A 283 18.25 -12.82 0.19
N GLY A 284 18.84 -14.01 0.21
CA GLY A 284 19.76 -14.48 1.25
C GLY A 284 19.07 -15.30 2.36
N GLY A 285 17.80 -15.66 2.17
CA GLY A 285 17.04 -16.50 3.10
C GLY A 285 17.05 -17.99 2.73
N PRO A 286 16.63 -18.89 3.63
CA PRO A 286 16.21 -20.24 3.24
C PRO A 286 15.06 -20.19 2.21
N ASN A 287 15.02 -21.18 1.32
CA ASN A 287 14.02 -21.35 0.26
C ASN A 287 13.99 -20.21 -0.77
N GLU A 288 15.16 -19.90 -1.35
CA GLU A 288 15.32 -18.96 -2.47
C GLU A 288 14.48 -19.34 -3.71
N ASP A 289 14.24 -20.63 -3.93
CA ASP A 289 13.33 -21.14 -4.96
C ASP A 289 11.89 -20.62 -4.74
N LEU A 290 11.39 -20.66 -3.50
CA LEU A 290 10.08 -20.10 -3.16
C LEU A 290 10.05 -18.59 -3.36
N ARG A 291 11.15 -17.88 -3.11
CA ARG A 291 11.23 -16.43 -3.38
C ARG A 291 10.95 -16.15 -4.84
N MET A 292 11.64 -16.84 -5.75
CA MET A 292 11.48 -16.65 -7.19
C MET A 292 10.03 -16.94 -7.62
N GLU A 293 9.41 -18.01 -7.12
CA GLU A 293 8.03 -18.34 -7.43
C GLU A 293 7.02 -17.33 -6.88
N GLU A 294 7.20 -16.85 -5.64
CA GLU A 294 6.35 -15.81 -5.06
C GLU A 294 6.48 -14.49 -5.83
N TRP A 295 7.71 -14.10 -6.21
CA TRP A 295 8.00 -12.84 -6.87
C TRP A 295 7.37 -12.72 -8.26
N LYS A 296 7.19 -13.83 -9.00
CA LYS A 296 6.47 -13.83 -10.29
C LYS A 296 5.09 -13.17 -10.21
N LEU A 297 4.44 -13.25 -9.05
CA LEU A 297 3.12 -12.66 -8.81
C LEU A 297 3.17 -11.44 -7.90
N ASP A 298 3.90 -11.53 -6.78
CA ASP A 298 3.78 -10.56 -5.69
C ASP A 298 4.52 -9.24 -6.00
N VAL A 299 5.66 -9.27 -6.72
CA VAL A 299 6.41 -8.04 -7.08
C VAL A 299 5.68 -7.21 -8.15
N PRO A 300 5.20 -7.80 -9.27
CA PRO A 300 4.46 -7.02 -10.27
C PRO A 300 3.12 -6.48 -9.75
N THR A 301 2.61 -6.98 -8.62
CA THR A 301 1.30 -6.57 -8.06
C THR A 301 1.40 -5.56 -6.91
N ILE A 302 2.61 -5.12 -6.52
CA ILE A 302 2.80 -4.24 -5.35
C ILE A 302 2.04 -2.92 -5.47
N GLY A 303 1.94 -2.33 -6.67
CA GLY A 303 1.25 -1.05 -6.85
C GLY A 303 -0.23 -1.10 -6.47
N TRP A 304 -0.86 -2.29 -6.47
CA TRP A 304 -2.23 -2.45 -5.96
C TRP A 304 -2.33 -2.22 -4.45
N VAL A 305 -1.26 -2.49 -3.69
CA VAL A 305 -1.22 -2.26 -2.25
C VAL A 305 -1.24 -0.76 -1.93
N TYR A 306 -0.60 0.05 -2.77
CA TYR A 306 -0.55 1.51 -2.65
C TYR A 306 -1.73 2.22 -3.30
N TYR A 307 -2.38 1.59 -4.27
CA TYR A 307 -3.49 2.18 -5.01
C TYR A 307 -4.65 2.63 -4.10
N ASP A 308 -4.91 3.95 -4.11
CA ASP A 308 -5.95 4.61 -3.31
C ASP A 308 -5.78 4.37 -1.79
N ALA A 309 -4.56 4.08 -1.34
CA ALA A 309 -4.22 3.91 0.07
C ALA A 309 -3.71 5.21 0.70
N ARG A 310 -3.78 5.28 2.03
CA ARG A 310 -2.99 6.23 2.83
C ARG A 310 -1.64 5.59 3.12
N VAL A 311 -0.57 6.18 2.60
CA VAL A 311 0.79 5.63 2.62
C VAL A 311 1.63 6.32 3.68
N VAL A 312 2.40 5.55 4.43
CA VAL A 312 3.42 6.07 5.33
C VAL A 312 4.76 6.10 4.60
N ILE A 313 5.46 7.23 4.59
CA ILE A 313 6.66 7.43 3.77
C ILE A 313 7.84 7.90 4.63
N TYR A 314 8.93 7.13 4.64
CA TYR A 314 10.23 7.59 5.15
C TYR A 314 11.08 8.14 4.00
N LEU A 315 11.21 9.46 3.91
CA LEU A 315 11.92 10.10 2.79
C LEU A 315 13.46 10.05 2.92
N SER A 316 14.00 9.94 4.13
CA SER A 316 15.45 9.87 4.40
C SER A 316 16.01 8.45 4.53
N GLY A 317 15.14 7.44 4.57
CA GLY A 317 15.52 6.03 4.79
C GLY A 317 14.62 5.39 5.84
N LEU A 318 14.32 4.10 5.67
CA LEU A 318 13.38 3.37 6.53
C LEU A 318 13.74 3.50 8.02
N GLY A 319 12.83 4.07 8.82
CA GLY A 319 13.01 4.23 10.26
C GLY A 319 13.92 5.37 10.70
N LEU A 320 14.56 6.07 9.76
CA LEU A 320 15.45 7.19 10.08
C LEU A 320 14.67 8.49 10.30
N PRO A 321 15.22 9.44 11.09
CA PRO A 321 14.72 10.80 11.16
C PRO A 321 14.73 11.47 9.79
N LEU A 322 13.68 12.24 9.52
CA LEU A 322 13.57 13.05 8.32
C LEU A 322 14.57 14.20 8.40
N SER A 323 15.57 14.16 7.54
CA SER A 323 16.60 15.19 7.43
C SER A 323 16.83 15.59 5.98
N LEU A 324 17.04 16.89 5.77
CA LEU A 324 17.40 17.48 4.48
C LEU A 324 18.83 18.01 4.56
N LYS A 325 19.71 17.40 3.77
CA LYS A 325 21.08 17.86 3.53
C LYS A 325 21.24 18.21 2.07
N GLU A 326 22.22 19.05 1.76
CA GLU A 326 22.54 19.43 0.39
C GLU A 326 22.80 18.18 -0.47
N GLY A 327 22.24 18.15 -1.69
CA GLY A 327 22.31 16.98 -2.58
C GLY A 327 21.35 15.83 -2.26
N ASN A 328 20.62 15.81 -1.11
CA ASN A 328 19.70 14.71 -0.79
C ASN A 328 18.59 14.54 -1.85
N LEU A 329 18.03 15.63 -2.36
CA LEU A 329 16.97 15.60 -3.40
C LEU A 329 17.49 15.12 -4.76
N ASP A 330 18.79 15.29 -4.99
CA ASP A 330 19.47 14.93 -6.22
C ASP A 330 20.13 13.54 -6.15
N SER A 331 20.13 12.88 -4.98
CA SER A 331 20.63 11.52 -4.84
C SER A 331 19.76 10.50 -5.59
N GLU A 332 20.39 9.50 -6.23
CA GLU A 332 19.67 8.37 -6.82
C GLU A 332 18.88 7.53 -5.79
N ARG A 333 19.26 7.66 -4.52
CA ARG A 333 18.59 7.02 -3.38
C ARG A 333 17.35 7.77 -2.90
N CYS A 334 17.21 9.04 -3.29
CA CYS A 334 16.09 9.90 -2.93
C CYS A 334 14.76 9.25 -3.31
N TRP A 335 13.80 9.28 -2.40
CA TRP A 335 12.48 8.69 -2.62
C TRP A 335 11.81 9.22 -3.91
N PHE A 336 11.93 10.52 -4.20
CA PHE A 336 11.34 11.15 -5.40
C PHE A 336 11.97 10.67 -6.70
N ARG A 337 13.20 10.14 -6.65
CA ARG A 337 13.98 9.74 -7.81
C ARG A 337 13.93 8.25 -8.12
N ARG A 338 13.30 7.41 -7.30
CA ARG A 338 13.31 5.95 -7.54
C ARG A 338 12.19 5.52 -8.48
N ALA A 339 12.47 4.60 -9.40
CA ALA A 339 11.46 4.11 -10.36
C ALA A 339 10.24 3.50 -9.65
N TRP A 340 10.47 2.58 -8.72
CA TRP A 340 9.42 1.87 -8.00
C TRP A 340 8.50 2.79 -7.18
N THR A 341 9.02 3.89 -6.62
CA THR A 341 8.20 4.79 -5.78
C THR A 341 7.14 5.56 -6.57
N LEU A 342 7.14 5.50 -7.91
CA LEU A 342 6.12 6.16 -8.75
C LEU A 342 4.73 5.60 -8.49
N GLN A 343 4.66 4.29 -8.25
CA GLN A 343 3.40 3.62 -7.93
C GLN A 343 3.12 3.55 -6.43
N GLU A 344 3.99 4.12 -5.59
CA GLU A 344 3.92 4.03 -4.12
C GLU A 344 3.39 5.31 -3.45
N VAL A 345 2.94 6.30 -4.25
CA VAL A 345 2.49 7.61 -3.76
C VAL A 345 1.17 7.51 -2.98
N GLY A 346 0.28 6.61 -3.41
CA GLY A 346 -1.09 6.46 -2.90
C GLY A 346 -1.95 7.72 -3.05
N ARG A 347 -3.07 7.76 -2.32
CA ARG A 347 -4.01 8.88 -2.33
C ARG A 347 -3.73 9.90 -1.24
N GLU A 348 -3.34 9.42 -0.07
CA GLU A 348 -2.99 10.23 1.10
C GLU A 348 -1.60 9.82 1.57
N ARG A 349 -0.85 10.77 2.14
CA ARG A 349 0.53 10.56 2.55
C ARG A 349 0.72 10.99 3.99
N ILE A 350 1.47 10.20 4.75
CA ILE A 350 1.96 10.52 6.07
C ILE A 350 3.48 10.46 5.97
N ILE A 351 4.16 11.56 6.28
CA ILE A 351 5.62 11.55 6.35
C ILE A 351 6.02 11.05 7.73
N ALA A 352 6.84 9.99 7.74
CA ALA A 352 7.35 9.35 8.94
C ALA A 352 8.80 9.77 9.20
N GLY A 353 9.28 9.52 10.41
CA GLY A 353 10.55 10.03 10.89
C GLY A 353 10.53 11.52 11.21
N ASP A 354 9.35 12.13 11.33
CA ASP A 354 9.21 13.56 11.58
C ASP A 354 9.79 13.96 12.95
N THR A 355 10.62 15.00 12.96
CA THR A 355 11.25 15.55 14.17
C THR A 355 10.61 16.89 14.51
N SER A 356 10.64 17.29 15.79
CA SER A 356 9.94 18.51 16.26
C SER A 356 10.38 19.81 15.57
N ASP A 357 11.59 19.84 15.02
CA ASP A 357 12.23 20.92 14.27
C ASP A 357 12.50 20.54 12.81
N GLY A 358 11.85 19.46 12.34
CA GLY A 358 12.05 18.89 11.02
C GLY A 358 11.45 19.74 9.90
N PRO A 359 11.76 19.40 8.64
CA PRO A 359 11.35 20.18 7.48
C PRO A 359 9.83 20.25 7.25
N MET A 360 9.06 19.36 7.88
CA MET A 360 7.59 19.36 7.83
C MET A 360 6.97 20.50 8.65
N HIS A 361 7.72 21.10 9.59
CA HIS A 361 7.25 22.17 10.47
C HIS A 361 7.67 23.57 10.00
N ALA A 362 8.41 23.67 8.90
CA ALA A 362 8.78 24.95 8.33
C ALA A 362 7.55 25.67 7.73
N GLU A 363 7.48 26.99 7.94
CA GLU A 363 6.47 27.84 7.34
C GLU A 363 6.99 28.51 6.07
N PRO A 364 6.16 28.64 5.02
CA PRO A 364 6.54 29.40 3.84
C PRO A 364 6.70 30.88 4.20
N MET A 365 7.67 31.55 3.58
CA MET A 365 7.97 32.96 3.77
C MET A 365 6.97 33.87 3.05
N ASP A 366 6.35 33.38 1.99
CA ASP A 366 5.44 34.12 1.12
C ASP A 366 4.33 33.24 0.53
N GLU A 367 3.42 33.87 -0.23
CA GLU A 367 2.31 33.20 -0.89
C GLU A 367 2.74 32.34 -2.10
N ASP A 368 3.95 32.56 -2.62
CA ASP A 368 4.52 31.79 -3.73
C ASP A 368 5.07 30.42 -3.27
N GLY A 369 5.10 30.18 -1.95
CA GLY A 369 5.56 28.94 -1.36
C GLY A 369 7.08 28.83 -1.25
N ASN A 370 7.78 29.97 -1.21
CA ASN A 370 9.21 29.99 -0.94
C ASN A 370 9.47 29.76 0.55
N TYR A 371 10.57 29.09 0.86
CA TYR A 371 11.03 28.80 2.22
C TYR A 371 12.41 29.42 2.46
N GLU A 372 12.86 29.40 3.72
CA GLU A 372 14.15 29.96 4.15
C GLU A 372 15.33 29.54 3.28
N THR A 373 15.29 28.32 2.74
CA THR A 373 16.30 27.81 1.81
C THR A 373 15.69 27.32 0.49
N GLU A 374 16.48 27.40 -0.57
CA GLU A 374 16.10 26.83 -1.87
C GLU A 374 15.85 25.31 -1.76
N LEU A 375 16.67 24.60 -0.98
CA LEU A 375 16.51 23.17 -0.72
C LEU A 375 15.13 22.83 -0.11
N LEU A 376 14.70 23.62 0.88
CA LEU A 376 13.42 23.43 1.55
C LEU A 376 12.24 23.80 0.65
N THR A 377 12.40 24.84 -0.17
CA THR A 377 11.45 25.21 -1.22
C THR A 377 11.28 24.06 -2.22
N ARG A 378 12.39 23.54 -2.76
CA ARG A 378 12.38 22.38 -3.67
C ARG A 378 11.75 21.14 -3.03
N PHE A 379 12.02 20.88 -1.75
CA PHE A 379 11.44 19.76 -1.01
C PHE A 379 9.91 19.86 -0.95
N HIS A 380 9.36 20.99 -0.51
CA HIS A 380 7.91 21.19 -0.43
C HIS A 380 7.23 21.20 -1.80
N MET A 381 7.90 21.74 -2.83
CA MET A 381 7.42 21.64 -4.21
C MET A 381 7.34 20.18 -4.70
N GLN A 382 8.36 19.36 -4.47
CA GLN A 382 8.35 17.93 -4.84
C GLN A 382 7.29 17.15 -4.06
N LEU A 383 7.11 17.47 -2.78
CA LEU A 383 6.07 16.89 -1.94
C LEU A 383 4.66 17.28 -2.43
N GLY A 384 4.45 18.51 -2.87
CA GLY A 384 3.17 18.97 -3.45
C GLY A 384 2.88 18.36 -4.83
N SER A 385 3.91 18.24 -5.68
CA SER A 385 3.78 17.79 -7.08
C SER A 385 3.55 16.28 -7.22
N THR A 386 3.84 15.50 -6.18
CA THR A 386 3.66 14.06 -6.19
C THR A 386 2.18 13.70 -5.97
N GLY A 387 1.39 13.57 -7.04
CA GLY A 387 0.04 12.99 -6.93
C GLY A 387 -1.10 13.66 -7.70
N VAL A 388 -0.84 14.36 -8.80
CA VAL A 388 -1.91 14.85 -9.68
C VAL A 388 -1.87 14.07 -10.99
N GLY A 389 -3.01 13.45 -11.31
CA GLY A 389 -3.16 12.55 -12.44
C GLY A 389 -3.10 13.30 -13.75
N ASP A 390 -2.15 12.89 -14.58
CA ASP A 390 -2.14 13.11 -16.02
C ASP A 390 -1.80 11.75 -16.67
N ILE A 391 -2.70 11.38 -17.58
CA ILE A 391 -3.23 10.03 -17.81
C ILE A 391 -2.16 9.02 -18.26
N VAL A 392 -1.27 9.41 -19.18
CA VAL A 392 -0.16 8.55 -19.63
C VAL A 392 1.14 9.33 -19.71
N PHE A 393 1.16 10.49 -20.36
CA PHE A 393 2.40 11.19 -20.64
C PHE A 393 3.01 11.83 -19.39
N GLY A 394 2.21 12.30 -18.45
CA GLY A 394 2.66 12.75 -17.14
C GLY A 394 3.41 11.64 -16.39
N GLN A 395 2.84 10.42 -16.36
CA GLN A 395 3.49 9.25 -15.76
C GLN A 395 4.80 8.89 -16.46
N LEU A 396 4.84 8.96 -17.79
CA LEU A 396 6.05 8.69 -18.57
C LEU A 396 7.13 9.77 -18.32
N LEU A 397 6.75 11.05 -18.26
CA LEU A 397 7.66 12.16 -17.95
C LEU A 397 8.24 12.04 -16.55
N ASP A 398 7.43 11.63 -15.57
CA ASP A 398 7.94 11.40 -14.22
C ASP A 398 8.84 10.18 -14.14
N MET A 399 8.57 9.11 -14.90
CA MET A 399 9.46 7.96 -14.99
C MET A 399 10.81 8.30 -15.64
N ARG A 400 10.87 9.27 -16.56
CA ARG A 400 12.16 9.75 -17.12
C ARG A 400 13.09 10.30 -16.07
N LYS A 401 12.55 11.05 -15.11
CA LYS A 401 13.31 11.68 -14.00
C LYS A 401 13.79 10.65 -12.97
N ARG A 402 13.26 9.43 -13.02
CA ARG A 402 13.56 8.38 -12.06
C ARG A 402 14.77 7.55 -12.45
N VAL A 403 15.35 6.87 -11.47
CA VAL A 403 16.53 6.02 -11.53
C VAL A 403 16.11 4.63 -11.03
N SER A 404 16.71 3.59 -11.61
CA SER A 404 16.51 2.21 -11.18
C SER A 404 17.83 1.45 -11.21
N THR A 405 17.93 0.42 -10.37
CA THR A 405 19.08 -0.49 -10.36
C THR A 405 19.02 -1.43 -11.56
N ASN A 406 17.86 -2.03 -11.84
CA ASN A 406 17.61 -2.74 -13.07
C ASN A 406 16.85 -1.81 -14.04
N PRO A 407 17.30 -1.61 -15.28
CA PRO A 407 16.57 -0.80 -16.26
C PRO A 407 15.09 -1.22 -16.44
N VAL A 408 14.79 -2.52 -16.39
CA VAL A 408 13.42 -3.07 -16.55
C VAL A 408 12.47 -2.55 -15.47
N ASP A 409 12.98 -2.19 -14.29
CA ASP A 409 12.18 -1.63 -13.20
C ASP A 409 11.47 -0.33 -13.58
N LYS A 410 12.01 0.45 -14.54
CA LYS A 410 11.31 1.64 -15.04
C LYS A 410 10.01 1.27 -15.76
N VAL A 411 10.02 0.18 -16.52
CA VAL A 411 8.82 -0.33 -17.18
C VAL A 411 7.89 -0.96 -16.15
N ALA A 412 8.42 -1.78 -15.23
CA ALA A 412 7.62 -2.43 -14.20
C ALA A 412 6.96 -1.43 -13.23
N GLY A 413 7.66 -0.35 -12.86
CA GLY A 413 7.15 0.73 -12.01
C GLY A 413 6.02 1.54 -12.65
N LEU A 414 5.85 1.45 -13.98
CA LEU A 414 4.72 2.04 -14.72
C LEU A 414 3.49 1.13 -14.76
N ALA A 415 3.59 -0.12 -14.29
CA ALA A 415 2.50 -1.08 -14.35
C ALA A 415 1.23 -0.51 -13.72
N PHE A 416 1.21 -0.17 -12.43
CA PHE A 416 -0.02 0.39 -11.85
C PHE A 416 -0.38 1.80 -12.31
N PRO A 417 0.57 2.74 -12.52
CA PRO A 417 0.27 4.06 -13.08
C PRO A 417 -0.51 4.02 -14.40
N LEU A 418 -0.22 3.05 -15.28
CA LEU A 418 -0.85 2.93 -16.60
C LEU A 418 -2.11 2.03 -16.61
N TRP A 419 -2.62 1.66 -15.43
CA TRP A 419 -3.91 0.99 -15.22
C TRP A 419 -4.17 -0.28 -16.06
N PRO A 420 -3.24 -1.23 -16.19
CA PRO A 420 -3.41 -2.39 -17.03
C PRO A 420 -4.52 -3.31 -16.50
N GLN A 421 -5.23 -3.97 -17.43
CA GLN A 421 -6.22 -4.98 -17.06
C GLN A 421 -5.55 -6.29 -16.61
N THR A 422 -4.36 -6.56 -17.16
CA THR A 422 -3.50 -7.72 -16.86
C THR A 422 -2.06 -7.24 -16.78
N ILE A 423 -1.20 -7.81 -15.94
CA ILE A 423 0.21 -7.37 -15.82
C ILE A 423 1.12 -8.46 -16.40
N PRO A 424 2.09 -8.15 -17.28
CA PRO A 424 3.07 -9.15 -17.71
C PRO A 424 3.93 -9.61 -16.52
N THR A 425 4.41 -10.85 -16.55
CA THR A 425 5.35 -11.31 -15.51
C THR A 425 6.66 -10.53 -15.58
N TYR A 426 7.25 -10.26 -14.42
CA TYR A 426 8.53 -9.55 -14.33
C TYR A 426 9.70 -10.51 -14.49
N HIS A 427 10.61 -10.20 -15.42
CA HIS A 427 11.87 -10.91 -15.60
C HIS A 427 13.00 -9.90 -15.71
N GLU A 428 13.99 -9.98 -14.81
CA GLU A 428 15.13 -9.05 -14.76
C GLU A 428 15.97 -9.03 -16.05
N SER A 429 15.92 -10.10 -16.84
CA SER A 429 16.67 -10.29 -18.08
C SER A 429 15.91 -9.88 -19.34
N GLU A 430 14.67 -9.39 -19.23
CA GLU A 430 13.85 -9.01 -20.38
C GLU A 430 14.42 -7.75 -21.06
N SER A 431 14.25 -7.65 -22.38
CA SER A 431 14.61 -6.41 -23.08
C SER A 431 13.62 -5.30 -22.72
N LEU A 432 14.10 -4.06 -22.65
CA LEU A 432 13.25 -2.91 -22.32
C LEU A 432 12.10 -2.71 -23.31
N GLU A 433 12.36 -2.91 -24.61
CA GLU A 433 11.31 -2.77 -25.63
C GLU A 433 10.28 -3.89 -25.57
N ASP A 434 10.69 -5.13 -25.23
CA ASP A 434 9.74 -6.25 -25.07
C ASP A 434 8.86 -6.04 -23.83
N ALA A 435 9.46 -5.68 -22.70
CA ALA A 435 8.73 -5.35 -21.47
C ALA A 435 7.74 -4.18 -21.71
N TRP A 436 8.20 -3.12 -22.40
CA TRP A 436 7.36 -1.98 -22.75
C TRP A 436 6.22 -2.38 -23.68
N THR A 437 6.50 -3.19 -24.70
CA THR A 437 5.50 -3.72 -25.62
C THR A 437 4.47 -4.56 -24.90
N ALA A 438 4.89 -5.43 -23.98
CA ALA A 438 4.01 -6.26 -23.18
C ALA A 438 3.09 -5.40 -22.31
N LEU A 439 3.65 -4.40 -21.61
CA LEU A 439 2.87 -3.46 -20.79
C LEU A 439 1.86 -2.68 -21.62
N LEU A 440 2.25 -2.14 -22.78
CA LEU A 440 1.34 -1.45 -23.69
C LEU A 440 0.21 -2.34 -24.20
N ASN A 441 0.47 -3.62 -24.47
CA ASN A 441 -0.58 -4.54 -24.88
C ASN A 441 -1.58 -4.80 -23.73
N ALA A 442 -1.10 -4.77 -22.48
CA ALA A 442 -1.86 -5.00 -21.25
C ALA A 442 -2.62 -3.78 -20.71
N MET A 443 -2.17 -2.59 -21.09
CA MET A 443 -2.68 -1.28 -20.68
C MET A 443 -4.18 -1.13 -20.98
N PHE A 444 -4.90 -0.38 -20.13
CA PHE A 444 -6.34 -0.12 -20.33
C PHE A 444 -6.60 0.51 -21.71
N PRO A 445 -7.66 0.11 -22.44
CA PRO A 445 -7.92 0.62 -23.79
C PRO A 445 -7.94 2.14 -23.92
N ALA A 446 -8.50 2.87 -22.94
CA ALA A 446 -8.53 4.33 -22.97
C ALA A 446 -7.12 4.95 -22.87
N MET A 447 -6.25 4.39 -22.02
CA MET A 447 -4.86 4.83 -21.88
C MET A 447 -4.07 4.61 -23.19
N ARG A 448 -4.27 3.46 -23.85
CA ARG A 448 -3.65 3.17 -25.17
C ARG A 448 -4.14 4.11 -26.26
N THR A 449 -5.39 4.55 -26.15
CA THR A 449 -6.01 5.48 -27.09
C THR A 449 -5.36 6.87 -26.99
N SER A 450 -4.96 7.30 -25.79
CA SER A 450 -4.17 8.53 -25.60
C SER A 450 -2.82 8.46 -26.32
N LEU A 451 -2.11 7.32 -26.25
CA LEU A 451 -0.88 7.12 -27.01
C LEU A 451 -1.13 7.21 -28.52
N PHE A 452 -2.19 6.57 -29.02
CA PHE A 452 -2.51 6.56 -30.45
C PHE A 452 -2.85 7.95 -31.01
N PHE A 453 -3.62 8.76 -30.27
CA PHE A 453 -4.10 10.04 -30.79
C PHE A 453 -3.20 11.24 -30.48
N LEU A 454 -2.44 11.21 -29.37
CA LEU A 454 -1.70 12.38 -28.90
C LEU A 454 -0.20 12.30 -29.15
N TYR A 455 0.38 11.11 -29.27
CA TYR A 455 1.81 11.01 -29.54
C TYR A 455 2.09 11.44 -31.00
N PRO A 456 2.91 12.49 -31.21
CA PRO A 456 3.05 13.12 -32.53
C PRO A 456 4.03 12.37 -33.46
N GLY A 457 4.86 11.49 -32.91
CA GLY A 457 5.92 10.79 -33.64
C GLY A 457 5.44 9.49 -34.29
N VAL A 458 6.16 9.05 -35.32
CA VAL A 458 6.03 7.69 -35.86
C VAL A 458 6.84 6.74 -34.99
N GLY A 459 6.23 5.63 -34.59
CA GLY A 459 6.92 4.57 -33.85
C GLY A 459 8.09 3.98 -34.61
N LEU A 460 9.28 3.94 -34.00
CA LEU A 460 10.48 3.38 -34.63
C LEU A 460 10.48 1.84 -34.66
N GLY A 461 9.71 1.19 -33.78
CA GLY A 461 9.57 -0.25 -33.72
C GLY A 461 8.68 -0.84 -34.83
N HIS A 462 8.28 -2.10 -34.63
CA HIS A 462 7.40 -2.81 -35.57
C HIS A 462 6.00 -2.16 -35.66
N LYS A 463 5.47 -1.64 -34.55
CA LYS A 463 4.18 -0.94 -34.52
C LYS A 463 4.41 0.57 -34.67
N LYS A 464 3.92 1.16 -35.77
CA LYS A 464 4.14 2.57 -36.12
C LYS A 464 3.27 3.58 -35.36
N TRP A 465 2.19 3.12 -34.73
CA TRP A 465 1.22 3.99 -34.05
C TRP A 465 1.56 4.33 -32.59
N ARG A 466 2.63 3.74 -32.04
CA ARG A 466 3.06 3.92 -30.66
C ARG A 466 4.55 4.21 -30.58
N PRO A 467 5.03 4.93 -29.56
CA PRO A 467 6.46 5.10 -29.35
C PRO A 467 7.13 3.79 -28.91
N THR A 468 8.39 3.62 -29.29
CA THR A 468 9.29 2.66 -28.61
C THR A 468 9.65 3.15 -27.22
N TRP A 469 10.21 2.27 -26.39
CA TRP A 469 10.72 2.66 -25.08
C TRP A 469 11.79 3.75 -25.20
N GLU A 470 12.68 3.65 -26.20
CA GLU A 470 13.69 4.67 -26.46
C GLU A 470 13.06 6.04 -26.74
N GLN A 471 12.06 6.12 -27.63
CA GLN A 471 11.35 7.36 -27.92
C GLN A 471 10.63 7.91 -26.67
N VAL A 472 10.04 7.02 -25.87
CA VAL A 472 9.45 7.37 -24.57
C VAL A 472 10.48 7.92 -23.60
N MET A 473 11.78 7.70 -23.77
CA MET A 473 12.80 8.22 -22.86
C MET A 473 13.54 9.44 -23.41
N THR A 474 13.61 9.64 -24.73
CA THR A 474 14.47 10.66 -25.35
C THR A 474 13.70 11.77 -26.08
N GLU A 475 12.53 11.49 -26.65
CA GLU A 475 11.82 12.47 -27.47
C GLU A 475 10.86 13.35 -26.66
N PRO A 476 10.46 14.55 -27.12
CA PRO A 476 9.42 15.33 -26.43
C PRO A 476 8.10 14.55 -26.31
N LEU A 477 7.49 14.53 -25.12
CA LEU A 477 6.15 13.96 -24.90
C LEU A 477 5.10 15.08 -24.91
N PRO A 478 3.91 14.82 -25.47
CA PRO A 478 2.80 15.77 -25.39
C PRO A 478 2.32 15.94 -23.94
N VAL A 479 1.62 17.04 -23.70
CA VAL A 479 0.86 17.23 -22.47
C VAL A 479 -0.40 16.37 -22.54
N ASP A 480 -0.78 15.70 -21.44
CA ASP A 480 -2.01 14.94 -21.41
C ASP A 480 -3.23 15.87 -21.68
N HIS A 481 -4.15 15.38 -22.50
CA HIS A 481 -5.45 15.98 -22.73
C HIS A 481 -6.52 14.92 -22.46
N ASP A 482 -7.59 15.31 -21.75
CA ASP A 482 -8.75 14.43 -21.49
C ASP A 482 -9.41 14.03 -22.82
N ILE A 483 -9.09 12.84 -23.34
CA ILE A 483 -9.84 12.24 -24.45
C ILE A 483 -11.09 11.56 -23.88
N ILE A 484 -12.05 12.36 -23.41
CA ILE A 484 -13.39 11.86 -23.06
C ILE A 484 -14.25 11.92 -24.32
N GLY A 485 -14.13 10.90 -25.16
CA GLY A 485 -14.98 10.70 -26.33
C GLY A 485 -15.50 9.27 -26.39
N CYS A 486 -16.68 9.01 -25.81
CA CYS A 486 -17.46 7.83 -26.19
C CYS A 486 -18.05 8.11 -27.57
N VAL A 487 -17.58 7.39 -28.60
CA VAL A 487 -18.27 7.35 -29.89
C VAL A 487 -19.46 6.41 -29.71
N GLU A 488 -20.65 6.98 -29.51
CA GLU A 488 -21.89 6.23 -29.69
C GLU A 488 -22.04 5.98 -31.19
N HIS A 489 -22.04 4.71 -31.60
CA HIS A 489 -22.42 4.33 -32.95
C HIS A 489 -23.95 4.44 -33.03
N ASP A 490 -24.45 5.23 -33.98
CA ASP A 490 -25.85 5.15 -34.39
C ASP A 490 -26.06 3.76 -35.01
N ASN A 491 -26.83 2.92 -34.32
CA ASN A 491 -27.41 1.71 -34.93
C ASN A 491 -28.63 2.08 -35.78
#